data_AF-A0AAQ0H095-F1
#
_entry.id   AF-A0AAQ0H095-F1
#
_cell.length_a   1.000
_cell.length_b   1.000
_cell.length_c   1.000
_cell.angle_alpha   90.00
_cell.angle_beta   90.00
_cell.angle_gamma   90.00
#
_symmetry.space_group_name_H-M   'P 1'
#
loop_
_entity.id
_entity.type
_entity.pdbx_description
1 polymer ?
#
loop_
_entity_poly.entity_id
_entity_poly.type
_entity_poly.pdbx_seq_one_letter_code
_entity_poly.pdbx_strand_id
1 'polypeptide(L)'
;MAKKNPKDEVAQDVQTSPDVQAQNQAENGADNAESAVENVGESQTDDKEGQVIVPIGYSVKLREIHPQASYGRCGYRFNKTDAVYISADDLTAEQTLTLAEDPWLELVPVCED
;
A
#
# COMPACT_ATOMS: atom_id res chain seq x y z
N MET A 1 73.19 -18.39 -7.68
CA MET A 1 73.68 -17.00 -7.68
C MET A 1 72.49 -16.08 -7.48
N ALA A 2 72.57 -15.21 -6.49
CA ALA A 2 71.56 -14.21 -6.14
C ALA A 2 71.78 -12.90 -6.91
N LYS A 3 70.69 -12.13 -7.08
CA LYS A 3 70.55 -10.65 -7.10
C LYS A 3 69.19 -10.32 -7.74
N LYS A 4 68.36 -9.36 -7.32
CA LYS A 4 68.11 -8.58 -6.10
C LYS A 4 66.93 -7.65 -6.53
N ASN A 5 65.82 -7.63 -5.77
CA ASN A 5 64.77 -6.59 -5.79
C ASN A 5 65.38 -5.17 -5.53
N PRO A 6 64.70 -3.99 -5.71
CA PRO A 6 63.36 -3.72 -5.14
C PRO A 6 62.49 -2.55 -5.69
N LYS A 7 61.35 -2.37 -4.99
CA LYS A 7 60.59 -1.14 -4.70
C LYS A 7 59.65 -0.57 -5.76
N ASP A 8 58.37 -0.82 -5.55
CA ASP A 8 57.43 0.29 -5.38
C ASP A 8 56.68 0.07 -4.05
N GLU A 9 57.09 0.82 -3.03
CA GLU A 9 56.37 1.04 -1.78
C GLU A 9 55.68 2.39 -1.93
N VAL A 10 54.34 2.43 -1.89
CA VAL A 10 53.67 3.39 -1.03
C VAL A 10 52.34 2.80 -0.57
N ALA A 11 52.32 2.50 0.73
CA ALA A 11 51.12 2.28 1.50
C ALA A 11 50.36 3.60 1.61
N GLN A 12 49.04 3.57 1.40
CA GLN A 12 48.13 4.42 2.17
C GLN A 12 47.00 3.54 2.71
N ASP A 13 47.28 3.00 3.88
CA ASP A 13 46.30 2.87 4.94
C ASP A 13 45.80 4.27 5.31
N VAL A 14 44.49 4.53 5.19
CA VAL A 14 43.72 5.32 6.17
C VAL A 14 42.29 4.78 6.15
N GLN A 15 42.06 3.92 7.12
CA GLN A 15 40.80 3.71 7.82
C GLN A 15 40.34 5.03 8.46
N THR A 16 39.16 5.56 8.10
CA THR A 16 38.23 6.22 9.04
C THR A 16 36.87 6.51 8.40
N SER A 17 35.86 5.71 8.75
CA SER A 17 34.53 6.27 9.10
C SER A 17 34.66 6.85 10.52
N PRO A 18 33.96 7.93 10.92
CA PRO A 18 32.54 7.78 11.27
C PRO A 18 31.67 9.05 11.13
N ASP A 19 30.36 8.88 11.33
CA ASP A 19 29.39 9.85 11.90
C ASP A 19 29.19 11.19 11.15
N VAL A 20 28.01 11.78 10.91
CA VAL A 20 26.79 11.99 11.69
C VAL A 20 25.79 12.44 10.59
N GLN A 21 24.50 12.10 10.56
CA GLN A 21 23.55 12.71 11.48
C GLN A 21 22.19 12.01 11.35
N ALA A 22 21.85 11.30 12.42
CA ALA A 22 20.48 11.00 12.77
C ALA A 22 19.71 12.32 12.94
N GLN A 23 18.54 12.41 12.31
CA GLN A 23 17.48 13.28 12.78
C GLN A 23 16.24 12.42 12.99
N ASN A 24 16.22 11.80 14.18
CA ASN A 24 14.96 11.58 14.87
C ASN A 24 14.40 12.95 15.23
N GLN A 25 13.28 13.34 14.64
CA GLN A 25 12.32 14.19 15.31
C GLN A 25 11.04 13.38 15.47
N ALA A 26 10.94 12.78 16.66
CA ALA A 26 9.66 12.57 17.29
C ALA A 26 9.25 13.91 17.88
N GLU A 27 8.20 14.54 17.34
CA GLU A 27 7.34 15.39 18.14
C GLU A 27 6.01 14.64 18.32
N ASN A 28 5.85 14.21 19.56
CA ASN A 28 4.62 13.71 20.13
C ASN A 28 3.67 14.89 20.33
N GLY A 29 2.71 15.07 19.41
CA GLY A 29 1.53 15.90 19.61
C GLY A 29 0.34 15.00 19.89
N ALA A 30 0.22 14.51 21.12
CA ALA A 30 -1.02 13.95 21.61
C ALA A 30 -1.97 15.10 21.98
N ASP A 31 -3.08 15.27 21.26
CA ASP A 31 -4.35 15.69 21.85
C ASP A 31 -5.52 15.35 20.91
N ASN A 32 -6.17 14.23 21.25
CA ASN A 32 -7.61 14.03 21.32
C ASN A 32 -8.53 14.65 20.23
N ALA A 33 -8.99 13.79 19.32
CA ALA A 33 -10.40 13.80 18.91
C ALA A 33 -10.90 12.35 18.88
N GLU A 34 -11.40 11.96 20.05
CA GLU A 34 -12.34 10.88 20.33
C GLU A 34 -13.40 10.63 19.24
N SER A 35 -13.57 9.34 18.93
CA SER A 35 -14.78 8.69 18.36
C SER A 35 -15.23 9.14 16.95
N ALA A 36 -15.46 8.25 15.99
CA ALA A 36 -16.05 6.93 16.11
C ALA A 36 -15.45 5.98 15.06
N VAL A 37 -14.95 4.85 15.54
CA VAL A 37 -14.85 3.63 14.73
C VAL A 37 -16.28 3.13 14.53
N GLU A 38 -16.96 3.63 13.50
CA GLU A 38 -18.15 2.95 13.00
C GLU A 38 -17.66 1.67 12.31
N ASN A 39 -17.58 0.61 13.12
CA ASN A 39 -17.50 -0.77 12.68
C ASN A 39 -18.74 -1.07 11.82
N VAL A 40 -18.71 -0.73 10.54
CA VAL A 40 -19.63 -1.29 9.55
C VAL A 40 -18.88 -2.44 8.90
N GLY A 41 -19.01 -3.62 9.47
CA GLY A 41 -18.27 -4.77 8.93
C GLY A 41 -18.61 -6.13 9.49
N GLU A 42 -19.57 -6.29 10.39
CA GLU A 42 -20.20 -7.58 10.62
C GLU A 42 -21.53 -7.39 11.35
N SER A 43 -22.63 -7.36 10.59
CA SER A 43 -23.95 -7.66 11.12
C SER A 43 -24.51 -8.79 10.28
N GLN A 44 -24.19 -10.01 10.68
CA GLN A 44 -25.13 -11.11 10.52
C GLN A 44 -26.40 -10.72 11.28
N THR A 45 -27.36 -10.13 10.57
CA THR A 45 -28.75 -10.03 11.01
C THR A 45 -29.61 -10.52 9.86
N ASP A 46 -29.85 -11.83 9.88
CA ASP A 46 -31.11 -12.40 9.42
C ASP A 46 -32.22 -11.61 10.12
N ASP A 47 -32.94 -10.76 9.39
CA ASP A 47 -34.36 -10.47 9.63
C ASP A 47 -34.87 -9.45 8.59
N LYS A 48 -35.99 -9.82 7.96
CA LYS A 48 -36.67 -9.07 6.90
C LYS A 48 -37.07 -7.66 7.36
N GLU A 49 -36.41 -6.63 6.83
CA GLU A 49 -37.02 -5.35 6.40
C GLU A 49 -35.92 -4.42 5.84
N GLY A 50 -35.89 -4.27 4.51
CA GLY A 50 -34.87 -3.50 3.79
C GLY A 50 -33.71 -4.38 3.35
N GLN A 51 -33.85 -5.02 2.17
CA GLN A 51 -32.75 -5.78 1.58
C GLN A 51 -31.56 -4.83 1.35
N VAL A 52 -30.58 -4.89 2.25
CA VAL A 52 -29.26 -4.29 2.02
C VAL A 52 -28.65 -5.11 0.90
N ILE A 53 -28.63 -4.55 -0.31
CA ILE A 53 -28.02 -5.22 -1.45
C ILE A 53 -26.51 -5.23 -1.18
N VAL A 54 -26.01 -6.37 -0.72
CA VAL A 54 -24.58 -6.59 -0.50
C VAL A 54 -23.93 -6.83 -1.87
N PRO A 55 -22.86 -6.11 -2.23
CA PRO A 55 -22.17 -6.35 -3.48
C PRO A 55 -21.55 -7.76 -3.50
N ILE A 56 -21.69 -8.46 -4.62
CA ILE A 56 -21.01 -9.74 -4.87
C ILE A 56 -19.52 -9.56 -5.22
N GLY A 57 -19.13 -8.35 -5.59
CA GLY A 57 -17.75 -8.00 -5.87
C GLY A 57 -17.57 -6.54 -6.25
N TYR A 58 -16.35 -6.22 -6.67
CA TYR A 58 -15.93 -4.89 -7.02
C TYR A 58 -15.21 -4.90 -8.35
N SER A 59 -15.61 -4.00 -9.23
CA SER A 59 -14.89 -3.67 -10.45
C SER A 59 -13.95 -2.52 -10.15
N VAL A 60 -12.64 -2.76 -10.22
CA VAL A 60 -11.62 -1.77 -9.87
C VAL A 60 -10.78 -1.41 -11.09
N LYS A 61 -10.68 -0.11 -11.40
CA LYS A 61 -9.94 0.40 -12.56
C LYS A 61 -8.93 1.47 -12.16
N LEU A 62 -7.78 1.51 -12.84
CA LEU A 62 -6.81 2.59 -12.67
C LEU A 62 -7.31 3.86 -13.38
N ARG A 63 -7.45 4.95 -12.62
CA ARG A 63 -7.84 6.25 -13.16
C ARG A 63 -6.77 6.82 -14.10
N GLU A 64 -7.21 7.64 -15.04
CA GLU A 64 -6.32 8.24 -16.05
C GLU A 64 -5.27 9.17 -15.46
N ILE A 65 -5.55 9.76 -14.29
CA ILE A 65 -4.66 10.69 -13.57
C ILE A 65 -3.37 10.03 -13.05
N HIS A 66 -3.32 8.70 -12.98
CA HIS A 66 -2.13 8.01 -12.55
C HIS A 66 -1.03 8.16 -13.62
N PRO A 67 0.22 8.52 -13.25
CA PRO A 67 1.28 8.75 -14.24
C PRO A 67 1.69 7.47 -14.99
N GLN A 68 1.55 6.30 -14.38
CA GLN A 68 1.92 5.02 -14.98
C GLN A 68 0.73 4.29 -15.59
N ALA A 69 0.99 3.41 -16.56
CA ALA A 69 -0.02 2.57 -17.18
C ALA A 69 -0.58 1.48 -16.25
N SER A 70 0.19 1.08 -15.23
CA SER A 70 -0.18 0.07 -14.24
C SER A 70 0.08 0.56 -12.81
N TYR A 71 -0.74 0.12 -11.87
CA TYR A 71 -0.59 0.40 -10.44
C TYR A 71 -0.92 -0.85 -9.63
N GLY A 72 -0.20 -1.10 -8.55
CA GLY A 72 -0.38 -2.29 -7.70
C GLY A 72 -0.87 -1.91 -6.31
N ARG A 73 -1.96 -2.54 -5.85
CA ARG A 73 -2.52 -2.33 -4.50
C ARG A 73 -3.24 -3.58 -4.01
N CYS A 74 -3.16 -3.87 -2.70
CA CYS A 74 -3.81 -5.02 -2.07
C CYS A 74 -3.51 -6.38 -2.74
N GLY A 75 -2.36 -6.55 -3.38
CA GLY A 75 -1.99 -7.77 -4.11
C GLY A 75 -2.48 -7.85 -5.56
N TYR A 76 -3.27 -6.87 -6.01
CA TYR A 76 -3.79 -6.78 -7.37
C TYR A 76 -3.00 -5.77 -8.21
N ARG A 77 -3.11 -5.90 -9.54
CA ARG A 77 -2.50 -4.96 -10.50
C ARG A 77 -3.57 -4.44 -11.45
N PHE A 78 -3.76 -3.13 -11.44
CA PHE A 78 -4.78 -2.41 -12.19
C PHE A 78 -4.17 -1.66 -13.36
N ASN A 79 -4.93 -1.53 -14.45
CA ASN A 79 -4.52 -0.81 -15.66
C ASN A 79 -5.61 0.17 -16.09
N LYS A 80 -5.26 1.09 -16.99
CA LYS A 80 -6.18 2.11 -17.52
C LYS A 80 -7.16 1.58 -18.57
N THR A 81 -6.86 0.43 -19.17
CA THR A 81 -7.69 -0.17 -20.22
C THR A 81 -8.87 -0.92 -19.63
N ASP A 82 -8.58 -1.89 -18.78
CA ASP A 82 -9.54 -2.88 -18.31
C ASP A 82 -9.72 -2.79 -16.80
N ALA A 83 -10.97 -2.92 -16.35
CA ALA A 83 -11.27 -3.05 -14.94
C ALA A 83 -11.02 -4.49 -14.48
N VAL A 84 -10.53 -4.64 -13.25
CA VAL A 84 -10.30 -5.92 -12.61
C VAL A 84 -11.49 -6.20 -11.70
N TYR A 85 -12.17 -7.32 -11.94
CA TYR A 85 -13.20 -7.81 -11.03
C TYR A 85 -12.55 -8.56 -9.87
N ILE A 86 -12.97 -8.24 -8.66
CA ILE A 86 -12.54 -8.91 -7.42
C ILE A 86 -13.79 -9.29 -6.64
N SER A 87 -13.92 -10.55 -6.24
CA SER A 87 -15.04 -11.01 -5.42
C SER A 87 -15.04 -10.30 -4.07
N ALA A 88 -16.21 -10.05 -3.49
CA ALA A 88 -16.29 -9.45 -2.16
C ALA A 88 -15.64 -10.35 -1.08
N ASP A 89 -15.69 -11.68 -1.25
CA ASP A 89 -15.06 -12.67 -0.37
C ASP A 89 -13.51 -12.67 -0.45
N ASP A 90 -12.95 -12.23 -1.58
CA ASP A 90 -11.50 -12.15 -1.81
C ASP A 90 -10.87 -10.86 -1.21
N LEU A 91 -11.68 -9.98 -0.63
CA LEU A 91 -11.25 -8.72 -0.01
C LEU A 91 -11.66 -8.66 1.45
N THR A 92 -10.71 -8.33 2.32
CA THR A 92 -11.07 -7.94 3.69
C THR A 92 -11.72 -6.55 3.70
N ALA A 93 -12.49 -6.24 4.74
CA ALA A 93 -13.09 -4.91 4.89
C ALA A 93 -12.04 -3.78 4.80
N GLU A 94 -10.86 -3.97 5.40
CA GLU A 94 -9.74 -3.03 5.34
C GLU A 94 -9.18 -2.85 3.92
N GLN A 95 -9.10 -3.93 3.14
CA GLN A 95 -8.64 -3.87 1.76
C GLN A 95 -9.66 -3.14 0.87
N THR A 96 -10.95 -3.43 1.05
CA THR A 96 -12.03 -2.74 0.34
C THR A 96 -12.01 -1.24 0.63
N LEU A 97 -11.88 -0.86 1.91
CA LEU A 97 -11.78 0.55 2.30
C LEU A 97 -10.53 1.20 1.70
N THR A 98 -9.37 0.53 1.78
CA THR A 98 -8.12 1.02 1.20
C THR A 98 -8.22 1.26 -0.31
N LEU A 99 -8.92 0.38 -1.04
CA LEU A 99 -9.12 0.53 -2.49
C LEU A 99 -10.13 1.64 -2.82
N ALA A 100 -11.14 1.85 -1.97
CA ALA A 100 -12.15 2.91 -2.14
C ALA A 100 -11.58 4.31 -1.86
N GLU A 101 -10.66 4.43 -0.91
CA GLU A 101 -10.00 5.69 -0.56
C GLU A 101 -8.77 6.01 -1.44
N ASP A 102 -8.29 5.05 -2.25
CA ASP A 102 -7.13 5.27 -3.11
C ASP A 102 -7.47 6.27 -4.24
N PRO A 103 -6.78 7.42 -4.32
CA PRO A 103 -7.12 8.47 -5.29
C PRO A 103 -6.85 8.05 -6.73
N TRP A 104 -6.04 7.02 -6.95
CA TRP A 104 -5.68 6.53 -8.28
C TRP A 104 -6.62 5.43 -8.75
N LEU A 105 -7.45 4.87 -7.88
CA LEU A 105 -8.37 3.78 -8.23
C LEU A 105 -9.81 4.27 -8.29
N GLU A 106 -10.57 3.66 -9.19
CA GLU A 106 -12.02 3.76 -9.24
C GLU A 106 -12.58 2.39 -8.87
N LEU A 107 -13.27 2.33 -7.73
CA LEU A 107 -13.89 1.12 -7.21
C LEU A 107 -15.41 1.24 -7.39
N VAL A 108 -15.99 0.29 -8.12
CA VAL A 108 -17.43 0.24 -8.41
C VAL A 108 -17.99 -1.06 -7.84
N PRO A 109 -18.95 -1.01 -6.88
CA PRO A 109 -19.60 -2.20 -6.38
C PRO A 109 -20.45 -2.87 -7.48
N VAL A 110 -20.41 -4.20 -7.51
CA VAL A 110 -21.20 -5.04 -8.43
C VAL A 110 -22.19 -5.85 -7.59
N CYS A 111 -23.48 -5.73 -7.89
CA CYS A 111 -24.57 -6.45 -7.22
C CYS A 111 -25.21 -7.47 -8.16
N GLU A 112 -25.82 -8.52 -7.61
CA GLU A 112 -26.72 -9.40 -8.37
C GLU A 112 -27.97 -8.63 -8.81
N ASP A 113 -28.49 -8.96 -10.01
CA ASP A 113 -29.71 -8.38 -10.61
C ASP A 113 -30.99 -8.94 -9.96
#